data_AF-A0A1I6HKW2-F1
#
_entry.id   AF-A0A1I6HKW2-F1
#
_cell.length_a   1.000
_cell.length_b   1.000
_cell.length_c   1.000
_cell.angle_alpha   90.00
_cell.angle_beta   90.00
_cell.angle_gamma   90.00
#
_symmetry.space_group_name_H-M   'P 1'
#
loop_
_entity.id
_entity.type
_entity.pdbx_description
1 polymer ?
#
loop_
_entity_poly.entity_id
_entity_poly.type
_entity_poly.pdbx_seq_one_letter_code
_entity_poly.pdbx_strand_id
1 'polypeptide(L)' 'MAIKTLNPRDIDDLFKSVVWAMAILAGGVVLLAIGAFTGTSAVNAVGYITIGIAFVILIMASRPAW' A
#
# COMPACT_ATOMS: atom_id res chain seq x y z
N MET A 1 15.81 12.13 23.55
CA MET A 1 15.30 11.36 22.40
C MET A 1 16.43 10.43 21.97
N ALA A 2 16.47 9.22 22.51
CA ALA A 2 17.50 8.25 22.12
C ALA A 2 17.27 7.91 20.65
N ILE A 3 18.31 8.05 19.83
CA ILE A 3 18.34 7.47 18.50
C ILE A 3 18.27 5.96 18.74
N LYS A 4 17.05 5.39 18.75
CA LYS A 4 16.84 3.94 18.65
C LYS A 4 17.60 3.58 17.37
N THR A 5 18.74 2.94 17.51
CA THR A 5 19.44 2.30 16.40
C THR A 5 18.42 1.34 15.80
N LEU A 6 17.77 1.75 14.71
CA LEU A 6 16.83 0.88 14.01
C LEU A 6 17.60 -0.39 13.67
N ASN A 7 17.16 -1.51 14.23
CA ASN A 7 17.73 -2.80 13.92
C ASN A 7 17.58 -2.96 12.39
N PRO A 8 18.65 -3.29 11.64
CA PRO A 8 18.57 -3.45 10.19
C PRO A 8 17.42 -4.38 9.76
N ARG A 9 17.06 -5.35 10.60
CA ARG A 9 15.92 -6.24 10.40
C ARG A 9 14.56 -5.52 10.40
N ASP A 10 14.36 -4.55 11.30
CA ASP A 10 13.12 -3.76 11.37
C ASP A 10 13.01 -2.82 10.16
N ILE A 11 14.15 -2.34 9.64
CA ILE A 11 14.21 -1.54 8.40
C ILE A 11 13.84 -2.40 7.19
N ASP A 12 14.35 -3.63 7.10
CA ASP A 12 14.03 -4.57 6.02
C ASP A 12 12.54 -4.92 6.01
N ASP A 13 11.94 -5.16 7.17
CA ASP A 13 10.52 -5.51 7.25
C ASP A 13 9.60 -4.28 6.98
N LEU A 14 10.05 -3.07 7.34
CA LEU A 14 9.42 -1.82 6.92
C LEU A 14 9.49 -1.66 5.39
N PHE A 15 10.67 -1.85 4.79
CA PHE A 15 10.86 -1.73 3.34
C PHE A 15 10.00 -2.76 2.58
N LYS A 16 9.95 -4.02 3.04
CA LYS A 16 9.08 -5.04 2.44
C LYS A 16 7.61 -4.63 2.52
N SER A 17 7.15 -4.11 3.66
CA SER A 17 5.77 -3.65 3.81
C SER A 17 5.43 -2.48 2.89
N VAL A 18 6.36 -1.53 2.73
CA VAL A 18 6.21 -0.39 1.81
C VAL A 18 6.20 -0.87 0.36
N VAL A 19 7.12 -1.76 -0.04
CA VAL A 19 7.16 -2.32 -1.40
C VAL A 19 5.87 -3.08 -1.71
N TRP A 20 5.36 -3.87 -0.77
CA TRP A 20 4.12 -4.60 -0.94
C TRP A 20 2.92 -3.66 -1.10
N ALA A 21 2.85 -2.58 -0.30
CA ALA A 21 1.82 -1.56 -0.44
C ALA A 21 1.89 -0.82 -1.79
N MET A 22 3.09 -0.50 -2.28
CA MET A 22 3.28 0.11 -3.60
C MET A 22 2.83 -0.81 -4.73
N ALA A 23 3.09 -2.12 -4.63
CA ALA A 23 2.62 -3.10 -5.61
C ALA A 23 1.09 -3.18 -5.66
N ILE A 24 0.42 -3.17 -4.50
CA ILE A 24 -1.04 -3.16 -4.40
C ILE A 24 -1.61 -1.85 -4.96
N LEU A 25 -0.99 -0.71 -4.65
CA LEU A 25 -1.38 0.59 -5.18
C LEU A 25 -1.31 0.60 -6.72
N ALA A 26 -0.21 0.10 -7.29
CA ALA A 26 -0.05 -0.03 -8.74
C ALA A 26 -1.13 -0.93 -9.36
N GLY A 27 -1.42 -2.09 -8.75
CA GLY A 27 -2.52 -2.97 -9.18
C GLY A 27 -3.89 -2.30 -9.13
N GLY A 28 -4.17 -1.54 -8.07
CA GLY A 28 -5.41 -0.76 -7.93
C GLY A 28 -5.56 0.32 -9.00
N VAL A 29 -4.47 1.04 -9.33
CA VAL A 29 -4.46 2.04 -10.40
C VAL A 29 -4.68 1.39 -11.78
N VAL A 30 -4.08 0.23 -12.05
CA VAL A 30 -4.32 -0.52 -13.30
C VAL A 30 -5.78 -0.95 -13.41
N LEU A 31 -6.39 -1.43 -12.32
CA LEU A 31 -7.81 -1.78 -12.30
C LEU A 31 -8.69 -0.57 -12.55
N LEU A 32 -8.39 0.60 -11.96
CA LEU A 32 -9.10 1.83 -12.26
C LEU A 32 -8.93 2.26 -13.72
N ALA A 33 -7.75 2.10 -14.30
CA ALA A 33 -7.52 2.39 -15.71
C ALA A 33 -8.39 1.49 -16.59
N ILE A 34 -8.41 0.18 -16.34
CA ILE A 34 -9.26 -0.78 -17.06
C ILE A 34 -10.74 -0.40 -16.90
N GLY A 35 -11.19 -0.13 -15.67
CA GLY A 35 -12.57 0.25 -15.39
C GLY A 35 -13.00 1.57 -16.04
N ALA A 36 -12.08 2.52 -16.22
CA ALA A 36 -12.30 3.75 -16.98
C ALA A 36 -12.48 3.47 -18.48
N PHE A 37 -11.75 2.51 -19.05
CA PHE A 37 -11.90 2.11 -20.46
C PHE A 37 -13.15 1.26 -20.72
N THR A 38 -13.53 0.37 -19.79
CA THR A 38 -14.68 -0.53 -19.97
C THR A 38 -16.01 0.07 -19.48
N GLY A 39 -15.97 1.22 -18.79
CA GLY A 39 -17.16 1.87 -18.22
C GLY A 39 -17.82 1.06 -17.10
N THR A 40 -17.11 0.06 -16.54
CA THR A 40 -17.68 -0.90 -15.60
C THR A 40 -17.52 -0.40 -14.16
N SER A 41 -18.62 -0.02 -13.52
CA SER A 41 -18.63 0.45 -12.12
C SER A 41 -18.04 -0.55 -11.13
N ALA A 42 -18.22 -1.86 -11.37
CA ALA A 42 -17.67 -2.92 -10.55
C ALA A 42 -16.14 -2.96 -10.56
N VAL A 43 -15.50 -2.75 -11.72
CA VAL A 43 -14.03 -2.75 -11.85
C VAL A 43 -13.44 -1.53 -11.15
N ASN A 44 -14.09 -0.37 -11.28
CA ASN A 44 -13.71 0.84 -10.54
C ASN A 44 -13.82 0.64 -9.02
N ALA A 45 -14.90 0.01 -8.55
CA ALA A 45 -15.09 -0.27 -7.12
C ALA A 45 -13.96 -1.16 -6.56
N VAL A 46 -13.56 -2.21 -7.29
CA VAL A 46 -12.43 -3.07 -6.89
C VAL A 46 -11.11 -2.28 -6.88
N GLY A 47 -10.87 -1.42 -7.88
CA GLY A 47 -9.68 -0.55 -7.90
C GLY A 47 -9.60 0.38 -6.69
N TYR A 48 -10.71 1.02 -6.31
CA TYR A 48 -10.76 1.88 -5.11
C TYR A 48 -10.55 1.11 -3.81
N ILE A 49 -11.15 -0.08 -3.66
CA ILE A 49 -10.93 -0.94 -2.48
C ILE A 49 -9.45 -1.33 -2.39
N THR A 50 -8.84 -1.68 -3.51
CA THR A 50 -7.42 -2.08 -3.58
C THR A 50 -6.51 -0.93 -3.17
N ILE A 51 -6.78 0.29 -3.63
CA ILE A 51 -6.05 1.50 -3.21
C ILE A 51 -6.27 1.77 -1.71
N GLY A 52 -7.48 1.61 -1.20
CA GLY A 52 -7.77 1.74 0.23
C GLY A 52 -6.96 0.78 1.09
N ILE A 53 -6.84 -0.48 0.67
CA ILE A 53 -6.00 -1.49 1.33
C ILE A 53 -4.53 -1.06 1.34
N ALA A 54 -4.01 -0.55 0.22
CA ALA A 54 -2.63 -0.04 0.15
C ALA A 54 -2.38 1.08 1.17
N PHE A 55 -3.32 2.03 1.31
CA PHE A 55 -3.23 3.09 2.31
C PHE A 55 -3.26 2.56 3.75
N VAL A 56 -4.10 1.56 4.05
CA VAL A 56 -4.14 0.95 5.38
C VAL A 56 -2.79 0.29 5.72
N ILE A 57 -2.19 -0.42 4.77
CA ILE A 57 -0.87 -1.07 4.97
C ILE A 57 0.22 -0.02 5.20
N LEU A 58 0.22 1.08 4.42
CA LEU A 58 1.16 2.19 4.64
C LEU A 58 0.96 2.88 5.99
N ILE A 59 -0.29 3.07 6.43
CA ILE A 59 -0.58 3.64 7.75
C ILE A 59 -0.07 2.71 8.85
N MET A 60 -0.29 1.39 8.73
CA MET A 60 0.22 0.42 9.69
C MET A 60 1.75 0.40 9.72
N ALA A 61 2.41 0.49 8.56
CA ALA A 61 3.86 0.58 8.46
C ALA A 61 4.42 1.92 8.98
N SER A 62 3.64 3.01 8.89
CA SER A 62 4.01 4.34 9.39
C SER A 62 3.88 4.48 10.90
N ARG A 63 3.12 3.59 11.56
CA ARG A 63 3.04 3.59 13.01
C ARG A 63 4.40 3.16 13.54
N PRO A 64 5.03 3.95 14.44
CA PRO A 64 6.29 3.55 15.03
C PRO A 64 6.07 2.18 15.69
N ALA A 65 6.93 1.21 15.42
CA ALA A 65 6.97 0.00 16.22
C ALA A 65 7.33 0.44 17.65
N TRP A 66 6.34 0.43 18.55
CA TRP A 66 6.54 0.83 19.95
C TRP A 66 7.49 -0.16 20.62
#